data_AF-A0A397BQ99-F1
#
_entry.id   AF-A0A397BQ99-F1
#
_cell.length_a   1.000
_cell.length_b   1.000
_cell.length_c   1.000
_cell.angle_alpha   90.00
_cell.angle_beta   90.00
_cell.angle_gamma   90.00
#
_symmetry.space_group_name_H-M   'P 1'
#
loop_
_entity.id
_entity.type
_entity.pdbx_description
1 polymer ?
#
loop_
_entity_poly.entity_id
_entity_poly.type
_entity_poly.pdbx_seq_one_letter_code
_entity_poly.pdbx_strand_id
1 'polypeptide(L)'
;MTQSPSPKADATFDKLLSPSPPPSLPVCHTIDSSHHVSFLEHNANPHRSFTMKWNAMSDLTDAEYLDLLHTSPDEVHPPSHHRVQPADSSRRRMLASDNSADTIDWSTKDGGKYVTPVKNQGSCGSCWAF
;
A
#
# COMPACT_ATOMS: atom_id res chain seq x y z
N MET A 1 -25.58 -30.39 20.46
CA MET A 1 -25.95 -29.35 19.48
C MET A 1 -24.77 -28.41 19.37
N THR A 2 -23.83 -28.77 18.52
CA THR A 2 -22.53 -28.13 18.32
C THR A 2 -22.67 -27.17 17.14
N GLN A 3 -22.47 -25.87 17.35
CA GLN A 3 -22.34 -24.92 16.25
C GLN A 3 -20.88 -24.48 16.17
N SER A 4 -20.20 -24.98 15.13
CA SER A 4 -18.89 -24.50 14.71
C SER A 4 -19.03 -23.10 14.10
N PRO A 5 -18.10 -22.17 14.37
CA PRO A 5 -18.10 -20.86 13.72
C PRO A 5 -17.63 -20.96 12.26
N SER A 6 -18.36 -20.31 11.36
CA SER A 6 -18.06 -20.21 9.93
C SER A 6 -16.69 -19.54 9.67
N PRO A 7 -15.92 -20.00 8.69
CA PRO A 7 -14.69 -19.33 8.29
C PRO A 7 -14.99 -17.98 7.63
N LYS A 8 -14.26 -16.94 8.03
CA LYS A 8 -14.28 -15.62 7.40
C LYS A 8 -13.81 -15.76 5.96
N ALA A 9 -14.59 -15.21 5.03
CA ALA A 9 -14.25 -15.17 3.63
C ALA A 9 -12.92 -14.43 3.42
N ASP A 10 -11.93 -15.14 2.88
CA ASP A 10 -10.75 -14.53 2.29
C ASP A 10 -11.23 -13.59 1.17
N ALA A 11 -10.85 -12.32 1.28
CA ALA A 11 -10.98 -11.35 0.19
C ALA A 11 -10.01 -11.77 -0.93
N THR A 12 -10.43 -12.77 -1.70
CA THR A 12 -9.82 -13.10 -2.97
C THR A 12 -10.04 -11.91 -3.88
N PHE A 13 -8.96 -11.41 -4.46
CA PHE A 13 -8.97 -10.32 -5.42
C PHE A 13 -9.88 -10.70 -6.59
N ASP A 14 -11.13 -10.23 -6.55
CA ASP A 14 -12.10 -10.31 -7.65
C ASP A 14 -11.63 -9.39 -8.80
N LYS A 15 -10.59 -9.82 -9.50
CA LYS A 15 -10.47 -9.52 -10.92
C LYS A 15 -11.62 -10.28 -11.54
N LEU A 16 -12.76 -9.60 -11.73
CA LEU A 16 -13.93 -10.11 -12.42
C LEU A 16 -13.43 -11.05 -13.53
N LEU A 17 -13.71 -12.33 -13.35
CA LEU A 17 -13.45 -13.35 -14.35
C LEU A 17 -14.34 -13.00 -15.55
N SER A 18 -13.89 -12.06 -16.37
CA SER A 18 -14.43 -11.83 -17.69
C SER A 18 -14.31 -13.16 -18.42
N PRO A 19 -15.41 -13.75 -18.89
CA PRO A 19 -15.33 -14.96 -19.69
C PRO A 19 -14.62 -14.57 -20.98
N SER A 20 -13.41 -15.10 -21.14
CA SER A 20 -12.38 -14.75 -22.12
C SER A 20 -11.60 -13.46 -21.81
N PRO A 21 -10.26 -13.52 -21.82
CA PRO A 21 -9.47 -12.31 -21.97
C PRO A 21 -9.82 -11.72 -23.35
N PRO A 22 -10.21 -10.42 -23.46
CA PRO A 22 -10.11 -9.76 -24.76
C PRO A 22 -8.67 -9.97 -25.24
N PRO A 23 -8.42 -10.24 -26.53
CA PRO A 23 -7.12 -10.69 -27.03
C PRO A 23 -6.03 -9.77 -26.47
N SER A 24 -5.41 -10.20 -25.38
CA SER A 24 -4.48 -9.38 -24.65
C SER A 24 -3.26 -9.38 -25.55
N LEU A 25 -2.93 -8.19 -26.00
CA LEU A 25 -1.82 -7.94 -26.90
C LEU A 25 -0.60 -8.72 -26.38
N PRO A 26 0.22 -9.31 -27.26
CA PRO A 26 1.35 -10.18 -26.89
C PRO A 26 2.24 -9.62 -25.77
N VAL A 27 2.27 -8.29 -25.64
CA VAL A 27 2.92 -7.50 -24.58
C VAL A 27 2.49 -7.91 -23.16
N CYS A 28 1.20 -8.10 -22.87
CA CYS A 28 0.72 -8.41 -21.52
C CYS A 28 1.21 -9.79 -21.05
N HIS A 29 1.25 -10.77 -21.95
CA HIS A 29 1.76 -12.11 -21.65
C HIS A 29 3.28 -12.13 -21.44
N THR A 30 4.01 -11.26 -22.15
CA THR A 30 5.46 -11.09 -21.95
C THR A 30 5.79 -10.47 -20.59
N ILE A 31 5.03 -9.45 -20.18
CA ILE A 31 5.18 -8.79 -18.87
C ILE A 31 4.94 -9.80 -17.74
N ASP A 32 3.83 -10.54 -17.80
CA ASP A 32 3.50 -11.59 -16.83
C ASP A 32 4.60 -12.66 -16.75
N SER A 33 5.09 -13.14 -17.89
CA SER A 33 6.19 -14.14 -17.90
C SER A 33 7.47 -13.61 -17.25
N SER A 34 7.81 -12.33 -17.46
CA SER A 34 9.02 -11.72 -16.90
C SER A 34 8.92 -11.49 -15.39
N HIS A 35 7.79 -11.00 -14.89
CA HIS A 35 7.55 -10.81 -13.47
C HIS A 35 7.48 -12.15 -12.73
N HIS A 36 6.95 -13.20 -13.38
CA HIS A 36 6.89 -14.53 -12.81
C HIS A 36 8.27 -15.07 -12.42
N VAL A 37 9.24 -14.92 -13.33
CA VAL A 37 10.63 -15.33 -13.08
C VAL A 37 11.25 -14.49 -11.95
N SER A 38 11.01 -13.17 -11.97
CA SER A 38 11.58 -12.24 -10.98
C SER A 38 11.17 -12.57 -9.55
N PHE A 39 9.87 -12.79 -9.28
CA PHE A 39 9.44 -13.07 -7.90
C PHE A 39 9.87 -14.46 -7.42
N LEU A 40 9.98 -15.45 -8.30
CA LEU A 40 10.48 -16.79 -7.95
C LEU A 40 11.95 -16.75 -7.57
N GLU A 41 12.78 -16.05 -8.35
CA GLU A 41 14.19 -15.85 -8.04
C GLU A 41 14.38 -15.10 -6.71
N HIS A 42 13.58 -14.04 -6.50
CA HIS A 42 13.60 -13.29 -5.25
C HIS A 42 13.24 -14.16 -4.05
N ASN A 43 12.16 -14.94 -4.14
CA ASN A 43 11.69 -15.80 -3.05
C ASN A 43 12.59 -17.03 -2.82
N ALA A 44 13.33 -17.48 -3.82
CA ALA A 44 14.28 -18.59 -3.69
C ALA A 44 15.56 -18.19 -2.92
N ASN A 45 15.86 -16.89 -2.81
CA ASN A 45 17.05 -16.41 -2.15
C ASN A 45 16.81 -16.24 -0.62
N PRO A 46 17.49 -17.03 0.24
CA PRO A 46 17.29 -17.00 1.69
C PRO A 46 17.80 -15.71 2.36
N HIS A 47 18.55 -14.86 1.63
CA HIS A 47 19.05 -13.58 2.13
C HIS A 47 18.06 -12.43 1.93
N ARG A 48 16.89 -12.67 1.34
CA ARG A 48 15.83 -11.66 1.20
C ARG A 48 15.01 -11.57 2.49
N SER A 49 14.75 -10.35 2.93
CA SER A 49 13.96 -10.06 4.14
C SER A 49 12.45 -9.97 3.90
N PHE A 50 12.01 -10.00 2.64
CA PHE A 50 10.62 -9.92 2.25
C PHE A 50 10.32 -10.91 1.12
N THR A 51 9.05 -11.22 0.93
CA THR A 51 8.57 -12.09 -0.14
C THR A 51 7.74 -11.31 -1.14
N MET A 52 7.72 -11.79 -2.38
CA MET A 52 6.94 -11.23 -3.48
C MET A 52 5.83 -12.21 -3.90
N LYS A 53 4.68 -11.68 -4.29
CA LYS A 53 3.56 -12.45 -4.82
C LYS A 53 2.81 -11.60 -5.85
N TRP A 54 2.12 -12.28 -6.76
CA TRP A 54 1.16 -11.65 -7.66
C TRP A 54 0.16 -10.74 -6.96
N ASN A 55 -0.01 -9.54 -7.52
CA ASN A 55 -0.92 -8.50 -7.04
C ASN A 55 -1.51 -7.71 -8.21
N ALA A 56 -2.31 -6.67 -7.91
CA ALA A 56 -3.00 -5.87 -8.92
C ALA A 56 -2.08 -5.11 -9.90
N MET A 57 -0.80 -4.92 -9.55
CA MET A 57 0.19 -4.18 -10.34
C MET A 57 1.05 -5.10 -11.21
N SER A 58 0.83 -6.41 -11.14
CA SER A 58 1.67 -7.41 -11.81
C SER A 58 1.58 -7.40 -13.33
N ASP A 59 0.53 -6.80 -13.89
CA ASP A 59 0.36 -6.62 -15.34
C ASP A 59 1.05 -5.34 -15.86
N LEU A 60 1.62 -4.50 -14.98
CA LEU A 60 2.22 -3.20 -15.32
C LEU A 60 3.73 -3.29 -15.39
N THR A 61 4.34 -2.70 -16.42
CA THR A 61 5.79 -2.44 -16.43
C THR A 61 6.19 -1.45 -15.34
N ASP A 62 7.47 -1.44 -14.94
CA ASP A 62 7.99 -0.47 -13.97
C ASP A 62 7.70 0.99 -14.39
N ALA A 63 7.78 1.30 -15.68
CA ALA A 63 7.51 2.64 -16.19
C ALA A 63 6.02 3.02 -16.04
N GLU A 64 5.10 2.09 -16.35
CA GLU A 64 3.66 2.28 -16.16
C GLU A 64 3.31 2.40 -14.68
N TYR A 65 3.95 1.60 -13.82
CA TYR A 65 3.76 1.69 -12.37
C TYR A 65 4.23 3.04 -11.81
N LEU A 66 5.38 3.54 -12.27
CA LEU A 66 5.90 4.85 -11.86
C LEU A 66 4.99 5.99 -12.30
N ASP A 67 4.39 5.91 -13.50
CA ASP A 67 3.43 6.92 -13.98
C ASP A 67 2.22 7.07 -13.02
N LEU A 68 1.79 5.98 -12.38
CA LEU A 68 0.74 6.02 -11.35
C LEU A 68 1.14 6.76 -10.06
N LEU A 69 2.42 7.07 -9.87
CA LEU A 69 2.96 7.70 -8.66
C LEU A 69 3.41 9.16 -8.87
N HIS A 70 3.41 9.66 -10.11
CA HIS A 70 4.14 10.87 -10.50
C HIS A 70 3.38 12.21 -10.36
N THR A 71 2.23 12.28 -9.68
CA THR A 71 1.57 13.57 -9.44
C THR A 71 1.84 14.10 -8.04
N SER A 72 2.84 14.97 -7.92
CA SER A 72 2.96 15.90 -6.79
C SER A 72 2.04 17.11 -7.03
N PRO A 73 1.51 17.76 -5.98
CA PRO A 73 0.82 19.04 -6.16
C PRO A 73 1.75 20.03 -6.88
N ASP A 74 1.25 20.63 -7.96
CA ASP A 74 2.03 21.46 -8.91
C ASP A 74 2.83 22.58 -8.22
N GLU A 75 2.32 23.11 -7.10
CA GLU A 75 3.03 24.06 -6.26
C GLU A 75 2.65 23.87 -4.78
N VAL A 76 3.63 23.58 -3.92
CA VAL A 76 3.49 23.81 -2.48
C VAL A 76 3.63 25.31 -2.26
N HIS A 77 2.57 26.07 -2.53
CA HIS A 77 2.52 27.44 -2.04
C HIS A 77 2.61 27.38 -0.51
N PRO A 78 3.63 27.98 0.13
CA PRO A 78 3.63 28.12 1.58
C PRO A 78 2.34 28.85 1.95
N PRO A 79 1.45 28.26 2.75
CA PRO A 79 0.18 28.89 3.04
C PRO A 79 0.45 30.19 3.77
N SER A 80 0.10 31.32 3.16
CA SER A 80 0.18 32.66 3.77
C SER A 80 -0.62 32.75 5.08
N HIS A 81 -1.45 31.75 5.39
CA HIS A 81 -2.30 31.65 6.57
C HIS A 81 -2.11 30.38 7.40
N HIS A 82 -1.06 29.58 7.19
CA HIS A 82 -0.74 28.60 8.23
C HIS A 82 -0.41 29.38 9.50
N ARG A 83 -1.22 29.16 10.53
CA ARG A 83 -0.89 29.45 11.91
C ARG A 83 0.51 28.90 12.10
N VAL A 84 1.52 29.77 11.98
CA VAL A 84 2.85 29.53 12.51
C VAL A 84 2.54 29.21 13.95
N GLN A 85 2.51 27.92 14.30
CA GLN A 85 2.64 27.59 15.70
C GLN A 85 3.95 28.27 16.06
N PRO A 86 3.93 29.27 16.97
CA PRO A 86 5.16 29.91 17.36
C PRO A 86 6.13 28.80 17.70
N ALA A 87 7.39 29.00 17.32
CA ALA A 87 8.49 28.07 17.53
C ALA A 87 8.79 27.87 19.02
N ASP A 88 7.77 27.72 19.85
CA ASP A 88 7.85 27.18 21.19
C ASP A 88 8.01 25.66 21.06
N SER A 89 9.18 25.30 20.53
CA SER A 89 9.72 23.93 20.44
C SER A 89 9.81 23.25 21.82
N SER A 90 9.50 23.96 22.90
CA SER A 90 9.38 23.43 24.26
C SER A 90 8.19 22.47 24.41
N ARG A 91 7.03 22.74 23.75
CA ARG A 91 5.84 21.86 23.87
C ARG A 91 5.94 20.58 23.05
N ARG A 92 6.72 20.57 21.97
CA ARG A 92 6.90 19.38 21.11
C ARG A 92 7.92 18.38 21.67
N ARG A 93 8.73 18.79 22.67
CA ARG A 93 9.83 17.99 23.22
C ARG A 93 9.55 17.46 24.63
N MET A 94 8.29 17.48 25.07
CA MET A 94 7.92 17.05 26.43
C MET A 94 7.10 15.74 26.44
N LEU A 95 7.38 14.85 25.48
CA LEU A 95 6.76 13.51 25.38
C LEU A 95 7.77 12.40 25.07
N ALA A 96 9.06 12.61 25.34
CA ALA A 96 9.98 11.50 25.51
C ALA A 96 9.92 11.09 26.99
N SER A 97 8.83 10.45 27.38
CA SER A 97 8.84 9.66 28.62
C SER A 97 9.69 8.43 28.35
N ASP A 98 10.56 8.04 29.29
CA ASP A 98 11.46 6.87 29.25
C ASP A 98 10.73 5.51 29.16
N ASN A 99 9.45 5.51 28.75
CA ASN A 99 8.57 4.36 28.62
C ASN A 99 7.97 4.30 27.20
N SER A 100 8.79 4.47 26.16
CA SER A 100 8.38 4.13 24.80
C SER A 100 8.27 2.61 24.68
N ALA A 101 7.14 2.10 24.22
CA ALA A 101 6.99 0.68 23.97
C ALA A 101 7.92 0.23 22.82
N ASP A 102 8.54 -0.95 22.97
CA ASP A 102 9.46 -1.54 21.98
C ASP A 102 8.76 -1.83 20.64
N THR A 103 7.43 -1.97 20.63
CA THR A 103 6.63 -2.19 19.43
C THR A 103 5.23 -1.60 19.62
N ILE A 104 4.76 -0.84 18.64
CA ILE A 104 3.43 -0.20 18.65
C ILE A 104 2.74 -0.45 17.30
N ASP A 105 1.52 -0.97 17.35
CA ASP A 105 0.62 -1.09 16.20
C ASP A 105 -0.68 -0.30 16.45
N TRP A 106 -0.85 0.80 15.70
CA TRP A 106 -2.03 1.68 15.81
C TRP A 106 -3.30 1.08 15.22
N SER A 107 -3.18 0.08 14.36
CA SER A 107 -4.33 -0.57 13.72
C SER A 107 -5.13 -1.46 14.68
N THR A 108 -4.47 -1.95 15.74
CA THR A 108 -5.10 -2.77 16.79
C THR A 108 -5.33 -2.01 18.08
N LYS A 109 -4.60 -0.89 18.29
CA LYS A 109 -4.71 -0.06 19.49
C LYS A 109 -6.12 0.48 19.69
N ASP A 110 -6.62 0.37 20.92
CA ASP A 110 -7.96 0.79 21.36
C ASP A 110 -9.09 0.34 20.40
N GLY A 111 -8.95 -0.88 19.86
CA GLY A 111 -9.93 -1.44 18.92
C GLY A 111 -9.83 -0.90 17.49
N GLY A 112 -8.68 -0.36 17.09
CA GLY A 112 -8.42 0.12 15.72
C GLY A 112 -9.04 1.48 15.39
N LYS A 113 -9.37 2.27 16.42
CA LYS A 113 -10.01 3.58 16.25
C LYS A 113 -9.15 4.61 15.50
N TYR A 114 -7.84 4.43 15.49
CA TYR A 114 -6.89 5.41 14.95
C TYR A 114 -6.56 5.21 13.48
N VAL A 115 -6.90 4.06 12.89
CA VAL A 115 -6.55 3.71 11.51
C VAL A 115 -7.83 3.37 10.76
N THR A 116 -8.08 4.08 9.66
CA THR A 116 -9.21 3.77 8.78
C THR A 116 -8.93 2.52 7.94
N PRO A 117 -9.96 1.83 7.41
CA PRO A 117 -9.76 0.76 6.44
C PRO A 117 -8.89 1.20 5.24
N VAL A 118 -8.13 0.26 4.69
CA VAL A 118 -7.26 0.49 3.53
C VAL A 118 -8.11 0.92 2.33
N LYS A 119 -7.66 1.97 1.63
CA LYS A 119 -8.29 2.49 0.42
C LYS A 119 -7.37 2.29 -0.79
N ASN A 120 -7.91 2.48 -2.00
CA ASN A 120 -7.19 2.35 -3.26
C ASN A 120 -7.21 3.68 -4.02
N GLN A 121 -6.03 4.23 -4.34
CA GLN A 121 -5.87 5.50 -5.07
C GLN A 121 -6.25 5.39 -6.57
N GLY A 122 -6.32 4.16 -7.11
CA GLY A 122 -6.55 3.91 -8.52
C GLY A 122 -5.41 4.40 -9.40
N SER A 123 -5.72 4.82 -10.62
CA SER A 123 -4.75 5.26 -11.62
C SER A 123 -4.51 6.78 -11.66
N CYS A 124 -4.93 7.52 -10.62
CA CYS A 124 -5.00 8.98 -10.64
C CYS A 124 -3.73 9.69 -10.11
N GLY A 125 -2.80 8.96 -9.48
CA GLY A 125 -1.65 9.59 -8.80
C GLY A 125 -1.98 10.34 -7.51
N SER A 126 -3.18 10.19 -6.97
CA SER A 126 -3.68 10.94 -5.79
C SER A 126 -3.09 10.50 -4.44
N CYS A 127 -1.93 9.84 -4.41
CA CYS A 127 -1.31 9.32 -3.17
C CYS A 127 -1.09 10.40 -2.11
N TRP A 128 -0.88 11.65 -2.52
CA TRP A 128 -0.71 12.80 -1.61
C TRP A 128 -1.99 13.19 -0.84
N ALA A 129 -3.17 12.81 -1.34
CA ALA A 129 -4.46 13.16 -0.75
C ALA A 129 -4.97 12.12 0.27
N PHE A 130 -4.37 10.93 0.29
CA PHE A 130 -4.66 9.86 1.25
C PHE A 130 -3.76 10.00 2.49
#